data_AF-A0A2N7TU67-F1
#
_entry.id   AF-A0A2N7TU67-F1
#
_cell.length_a   1.000
_cell.length_b   1.000
_cell.length_c   1.000
_cell.angle_alpha   90.00
_cell.angle_beta   90.00
_cell.angle_gamma   90.00
#
_symmetry.space_group_name_H-M   'P 1'
#
loop_
_entity.id
_entity.type
_entity.pdbx_description
1 polymer ?
#
loop_
_entity_poly.entity_id
_entity_poly.type
_entity_poly.pdbx_seq_one_letter_code
_entity_poly.pdbx_strand_id
1 'polypeptide(L)'
;MQDNRKFCSLRRFVAPLVLLAIALSPLPAVADVVLGSWNIQNLGWDNDKRYDKVAHVTNHFDFLAIQELMHEAALERLETEVEALSNESWSSMASHALGRSSYREHYAFLWRDSAVEYVDGAVVFFDSGDTFAREPYSARFRSMHSGQDFAVANVHVVYGSSVGDRLPEVEALADYWEWLGEVYPDTPRLLMGDFNLMPHHDAWESLRDQGVIPAITQGATTLSPTDGRYANLYDNIWKIEGKLDVSERGIVEFPALFGIDHSLTLDVVSDHAPVYLALGSAELTLKPFASASLDSSLPAANDPEYCVDLNTSDFETLQDLPHIGPARAQKIIKGRPWERAEQLQRISGIGGGRLNDIIDSELLCNTR
;
A
#
# COMPACT_ATOMS: atom_id res chain seq x y z
N MET A 1 -88.90 -53.30 5.98
CA MET A 1 -88.13 -54.20 6.87
C MET A 1 -86.82 -54.51 6.16
N GLN A 2 -85.70 -53.98 6.67
CA GLN A 2 -84.30 -54.27 6.31
C GLN A 2 -83.85 -54.10 4.84
N ASP A 3 -82.58 -53.95 4.50
CA ASP A 3 -81.42 -53.26 5.05
C ASP A 3 -80.31 -53.45 3.98
N ASN A 4 -79.45 -52.44 3.84
CA ASN A 4 -78.03 -52.56 3.51
C ASN A 4 -77.50 -53.12 2.16
N ARG A 5 -76.90 -52.21 1.38
CA ARG A 5 -75.42 -52.02 1.17
C ARG A 5 -75.07 -51.69 -0.28
N LYS A 6 -74.69 -50.43 -0.51
CA LYS A 6 -73.95 -49.98 -1.70
C LYS A 6 -72.45 -50.27 -1.49
N PHE A 7 -71.85 -51.06 -2.38
CA PHE A 7 -70.40 -51.24 -2.42
C PHE A 7 -69.73 -50.02 -3.07
N CYS A 8 -68.74 -49.48 -2.36
CA CYS A 8 -67.91 -48.35 -2.76
C CYS A 8 -66.68 -48.89 -3.52
N SER A 9 -66.41 -48.36 -4.72
CA SER A 9 -65.20 -48.64 -5.51
C SER A 9 -64.36 -47.35 -5.57
N LEU A 10 -63.36 -47.24 -4.69
CA LEU A 10 -62.40 -46.14 -4.68
C LEU A 10 -61.16 -46.55 -5.49
N ARG A 11 -61.04 -46.07 -6.73
CA ARG A 11 -59.80 -46.15 -7.51
C ARG A 11 -58.77 -45.19 -6.88
N ARG A 12 -57.74 -45.74 -6.23
CA ARG A 12 -56.56 -44.98 -5.81
C ARG A 12 -55.66 -44.73 -7.02
N PHE A 13 -55.58 -43.49 -7.48
CA PHE A 13 -54.47 -43.02 -8.30
C PHE A 13 -53.28 -42.75 -7.37
N VAL A 14 -52.20 -43.51 -7.53
CA VAL A 14 -50.91 -43.21 -6.89
C VAL A 14 -50.15 -42.32 -7.87
N ALA A 15 -50.06 -41.03 -7.57
CA ALA A 15 -49.11 -40.13 -8.23
C ALA A 15 -47.74 -40.27 -7.53
N PRO A 16 -46.63 -40.43 -8.27
CA PRO A 16 -45.31 -40.41 -7.64
C PRO A 16 -44.96 -38.96 -7.29
N LEU A 17 -44.84 -38.68 -6.00
CA LEU A 17 -44.30 -37.42 -5.50
C LEU A 17 -42.78 -37.44 -5.73
N VAL A 18 -42.32 -36.89 -6.85
CA VAL A 18 -40.88 -36.64 -7.07
C VAL A 18 -40.52 -35.40 -6.26
N LEU A 19 -39.98 -35.61 -5.06
CA LEU A 19 -39.33 -34.56 -4.28
C LEU A 19 -38.01 -34.20 -4.98
N LEU A 20 -38.03 -33.10 -5.74
CA LEU A 20 -36.82 -32.48 -6.26
C LEU A 20 -36.15 -31.74 -5.09
N ALA A 21 -35.25 -32.42 -4.39
CA ALA A 21 -34.35 -31.79 -3.43
C ALA A 21 -33.34 -30.95 -4.22
N ILE A 22 -33.64 -29.67 -4.43
CA ILE A 22 -32.65 -28.68 -4.89
C ILE A 22 -31.69 -28.52 -3.71
N ALA A 23 -30.54 -29.17 -3.79
CA ALA A 23 -29.42 -28.87 -2.91
C ALA A 23 -29.05 -27.40 -3.18
N LEU A 24 -29.41 -26.50 -2.27
CA LEU A 24 -28.77 -25.19 -2.20
C LEU A 24 -27.32 -25.45 -1.78
N SER A 25 -26.45 -25.71 -2.76
CA SER A 25 -25.03 -25.50 -2.58
C SER A 25 -24.87 -24.02 -2.25
N PRO A 26 -24.29 -23.63 -1.11
CA PRO A 26 -23.92 -22.23 -0.91
C PRO A 26 -23.01 -21.86 -2.08
N LEU A 27 -23.45 -20.87 -2.88
CA LEU A 27 -22.54 -20.23 -3.83
C LEU A 27 -21.34 -19.75 -3.01
N PRO A 28 -20.10 -20.04 -3.42
CA PRO A 28 -18.96 -19.43 -2.77
C PRO A 28 -19.19 -17.92 -2.86
N ALA A 29 -19.30 -17.26 -1.69
CA ALA A 29 -19.19 -15.81 -1.65
C ALA A 29 -17.79 -15.51 -2.15
N VAL A 30 -17.69 -14.96 -3.35
CA VAL A 30 -16.41 -14.48 -3.85
C VAL A 30 -16.09 -13.26 -3.00
N ALA A 31 -14.93 -13.28 -2.34
CA ALA A 31 -14.38 -12.10 -1.67
C ALA A 31 -14.44 -10.92 -2.68
N ASP A 32 -14.85 -9.74 -2.22
CA ASP A 32 -14.90 -8.58 -3.11
C ASP A 32 -13.47 -8.04 -3.27
N VAL A 33 -13.16 -6.83 -2.81
CA VAL A 33 -11.83 -6.24 -3.04
C VAL A 33 -11.29 -5.58 -1.77
N VAL A 34 -9.97 -5.66 -1.58
CA VAL A 34 -9.24 -4.86 -0.60
C VAL A 34 -8.63 -3.65 -1.29
N LEU A 35 -9.11 -2.46 -0.93
CA LEU A 35 -8.66 -1.17 -1.43
C LEU A 35 -7.68 -0.52 -0.45
N GLY A 36 -6.51 -0.11 -0.92
CA GLY A 36 -5.47 0.53 -0.11
C GLY A 36 -5.11 1.93 -0.60
N SER A 37 -4.60 2.76 0.31
CA SER A 37 -3.89 4.00 -0.01
C SER A 37 -2.55 4.05 0.72
N TRP A 38 -1.49 4.46 0.03
CA TRP A 38 -0.15 4.48 0.60
C TRP A 38 0.73 5.58 0.02
N ASN A 39 1.17 6.51 0.87
CA ASN A 39 2.32 7.35 0.57
C ASN A 39 3.58 6.48 0.64
N ILE A 40 4.25 6.28 -0.49
CA ILE A 40 5.50 5.53 -0.56
C ILE A 40 6.63 6.53 -0.74
N GLN A 41 7.23 6.93 0.39
CA GLN A 41 8.17 8.04 0.46
C GLN A 41 9.21 8.02 -0.67
N ASN A 42 9.18 9.05 -1.51
CA ASN A 42 10.10 9.25 -2.62
C ASN A 42 10.31 8.01 -3.51
N LEU A 43 9.23 7.33 -3.92
CA LEU A 43 9.28 6.14 -4.76
C LEU A 43 9.87 6.47 -6.14
N GLY A 44 11.10 6.00 -6.38
CA GLY A 44 11.81 6.19 -7.65
C GLY A 44 13.07 7.04 -7.57
N TRP A 45 13.35 7.66 -6.43
CA TRP A 45 14.66 8.28 -6.19
C TRP A 45 15.77 7.25 -6.00
N ASP A 46 17.02 7.71 -6.13
CA ASP A 46 18.21 6.92 -5.79
C ASP A 46 18.42 6.91 -4.26
N ASN A 47 17.57 6.14 -3.56
CA ASN A 47 17.48 6.09 -2.10
C ASN A 47 17.54 4.66 -1.53
N ASP A 48 18.16 3.71 -2.23
CA ASP A 48 18.30 2.30 -1.80
C ASP A 48 16.95 1.62 -1.45
N LYS A 49 15.83 2.10 -2.03
CA LYS A 49 14.47 1.58 -1.79
C LYS A 49 14.40 0.05 -1.98
N ARG A 50 13.86 -0.65 -0.98
CA ARG A 50 13.63 -2.10 -0.98
C ARG A 50 12.32 -2.44 -1.67
N TYR A 51 12.36 -2.47 -3.00
CA TYR A 51 11.20 -2.80 -3.83
C TYR A 51 10.60 -4.17 -3.50
N ASP A 52 11.40 -5.15 -3.10
CA ASP A 52 10.92 -6.46 -2.64
C ASP A 52 9.99 -6.35 -1.41
N LYS A 53 10.32 -5.43 -0.49
CA LYS A 53 9.50 -5.14 0.70
C LYS A 53 8.29 -4.29 0.38
N VAL A 54 8.44 -3.29 -0.49
CA VAL A 54 7.33 -2.47 -0.98
C VAL A 54 6.32 -3.37 -1.69
N ALA A 55 6.77 -4.21 -2.63
CA ALA A 55 5.97 -5.18 -3.36
C ALA A 55 5.28 -6.18 -2.41
N HIS A 56 5.97 -6.65 -1.36
CA HIS A 56 5.35 -7.51 -0.36
C HIS A 56 4.16 -6.85 0.34
N VAL A 57 4.31 -5.61 0.79
CA VAL A 57 3.20 -4.86 1.40
C VAL A 57 2.08 -4.64 0.38
N THR A 58 2.41 -4.19 -0.83
CA THR A 58 1.47 -4.00 -1.94
C THR A 58 0.65 -5.25 -2.24
N ASN A 59 1.26 -6.44 -2.21
CA ASN A 59 0.60 -7.70 -2.54
C ASN A 59 -0.52 -8.11 -1.55
N HIS A 60 -0.72 -7.39 -0.46
CA HIS A 60 -1.85 -7.60 0.45
C HIS A 60 -3.13 -6.91 -0.03
N PHE A 61 -3.03 -5.99 -0.99
CA PHE A 61 -4.17 -5.27 -1.56
C PHE A 61 -4.54 -5.83 -2.93
N ASP A 62 -5.76 -5.55 -3.36
CA ASP A 62 -6.21 -5.79 -4.75
C ASP A 62 -6.11 -4.51 -5.58
N PHE A 63 -6.16 -3.36 -4.90
CA PHE A 63 -6.03 -2.02 -5.48
C PHE A 63 -5.25 -1.12 -4.52
N LEU A 64 -4.36 -0.29 -5.05
CA LEU A 64 -3.55 0.63 -4.27
C LEU A 64 -3.47 2.01 -4.95
N ALA A 65 -3.89 3.05 -4.25
CA ALA A 65 -3.62 4.44 -4.60
C ALA A 65 -2.30 4.91 -3.95
N ILE A 66 -1.32 5.27 -4.78
CA ILE A 66 0.05 5.58 -4.37
C ILE A 66 0.31 7.08 -4.48
N GLN A 67 0.89 7.67 -3.43
CA GLN A 67 1.44 9.04 -3.42
C GLN A 67 2.98 9.00 -3.44
N GLU A 68 3.61 10.14 -3.74
CA GLU A 68 5.07 10.31 -3.83
C GLU A 68 5.78 9.43 -4.87
N LEU A 69 5.11 9.11 -5.99
CA LEU A 69 5.77 8.52 -7.13
C LEU A 69 6.64 9.58 -7.83
N MET A 70 7.95 9.42 -7.84
CA MET A 70 8.86 10.41 -8.40
C MET A 70 9.06 10.24 -9.91
N HIS A 71 9.02 8.99 -10.39
CA HIS A 71 9.23 8.63 -11.80
C HIS A 71 8.36 7.44 -12.19
N GLU A 72 7.71 7.49 -13.36
CA GLU A 72 6.86 6.38 -13.86
C GLU A 72 7.60 5.03 -13.94
N ALA A 73 8.90 5.03 -14.27
CA ALA A 73 9.74 3.83 -14.28
C ALA A 73 9.82 3.11 -12.91
N ALA A 74 9.61 3.83 -11.81
CA ALA A 74 9.53 3.24 -10.48
C ALA A 74 8.22 2.46 -10.27
N LEU A 75 7.13 2.93 -10.86
CA LEU A 75 5.85 2.23 -10.84
C LEU A 75 5.93 0.94 -11.67
N GLU A 76 6.51 1.01 -12.88
CA GLU A 76 6.76 -0.17 -13.73
C GLU A 76 7.61 -1.23 -13.01
N ARG A 77 8.64 -0.77 -12.27
CA ARG A 77 9.45 -1.67 -11.44
C ARG A 77 8.64 -2.30 -10.32
N LEU A 78 7.82 -1.52 -9.60
CA LEU A 78 6.98 -2.05 -8.53
C LEU A 78 5.96 -3.06 -9.06
N GLU A 79 5.33 -2.78 -10.20
CA GLU A 79 4.45 -3.70 -10.92
C GLU A 79 5.18 -5.03 -11.21
N THR A 80 6.35 -4.98 -11.83
CA THR A 80 7.15 -6.18 -12.13
C THR A 80 7.47 -7.01 -10.87
N GLU A 81 7.83 -6.34 -9.77
CA GLU A 81 8.20 -7.00 -8.51
C GLU A 81 6.98 -7.65 -7.84
N VAL A 82 5.82 -7.00 -7.86
CA VAL A 82 4.58 -7.57 -7.29
C VAL A 82 4.02 -8.70 -8.15
N GLU A 83 4.12 -8.60 -9.48
CA GLU A 83 3.78 -9.70 -10.40
C GLU A 83 4.67 -10.93 -10.14
N ALA A 84 5.98 -10.73 -10.02
CA ALA A 84 6.92 -11.80 -9.73
C ALA A 84 6.65 -12.47 -8.37
N LEU A 85 6.30 -11.68 -7.35
CA LEU A 85 6.00 -12.17 -6.00
C LEU A 85 4.67 -12.92 -5.94
N SER A 86 3.64 -12.40 -6.60
CA SER A 86 2.27 -12.92 -6.54
C SER A 86 2.00 -14.03 -7.54
N ASN A 87 2.77 -14.09 -8.63
CA ASN A 87 2.48 -14.90 -9.81
C ASN A 87 1.07 -14.60 -10.38
N GLU A 88 0.67 -13.34 -10.33
CA GLU A 88 -0.56 -12.81 -10.91
C GLU A 88 -0.25 -11.58 -11.76
N SER A 89 -1.15 -11.25 -12.69
CA SER A 89 -1.04 -10.06 -13.52
C SER A 89 -1.52 -8.83 -12.78
N TRP A 90 -0.77 -7.74 -12.93
CA TRP A 90 -1.10 -6.44 -12.38
C TRP A 90 -1.04 -5.39 -13.48
N SER A 91 -1.83 -4.34 -13.31
CA SER A 91 -1.79 -3.17 -14.17
C SER A 91 -1.63 -1.92 -13.33
N SER A 92 -1.00 -0.89 -13.91
CA SER A 92 -0.82 0.39 -13.26
C SER A 92 -1.06 1.57 -14.19
N MET A 93 -1.30 2.74 -13.60
CA MET A 93 -1.29 4.02 -14.30
C MET A 93 -0.84 5.15 -13.38
N ALA A 94 -0.21 6.16 -13.98
CA ALA A 94 0.24 7.35 -13.28
C ALA A 94 -0.35 8.63 -13.88
N SER A 95 -0.50 9.66 -13.06
CA SER A 95 -0.71 11.02 -13.54
C SER A 95 0.56 11.54 -14.23
N HIS A 96 0.48 12.70 -14.88
CA HIS A 96 1.68 13.48 -15.17
C HIS A 96 2.30 14.03 -13.88
N ALA A 97 3.53 14.56 -13.96
CA ALA A 97 4.22 15.15 -12.81
C ALA A 97 3.56 16.48 -12.37
N LEU A 98 3.13 16.53 -11.12
CA LEU A 98 2.44 17.63 -10.44
C LEU A 98 3.36 18.27 -9.40
N GLY A 99 3.17 19.56 -9.14
CA GLY A 99 4.01 20.30 -8.20
C GLY A 99 4.38 21.70 -8.66
N ARG A 100 4.38 22.64 -7.71
CA ARG A 100 4.70 24.06 -7.94
C ARG A 100 6.19 24.34 -8.12
N SER A 101 7.07 23.37 -7.91
CA SER A 101 8.52 23.56 -7.85
C SER A 101 9.28 22.61 -8.77
N SER A 102 10.61 22.54 -8.62
CA SER A 102 11.45 21.50 -9.23
C SER A 102 11.20 20.13 -8.60
N TYR A 103 10.75 20.09 -7.36
CA TYR A 103 10.25 18.90 -6.71
C TYR A 103 8.82 18.67 -7.19
N ARG A 104 8.61 17.55 -7.88
CA ARG A 104 7.34 17.14 -8.49
C ARG A 104 7.11 15.66 -8.27
N GLU A 105 5.85 15.31 -8.11
CA GLU A 105 5.39 13.95 -7.83
C GLU A 105 4.31 13.56 -8.84
N HIS A 106 4.15 12.27 -9.05
CA HIS A 106 3.05 11.66 -9.74
C HIS A 106 2.12 11.02 -8.69
N TYR A 107 0.84 10.97 -8.99
CA TYR A 107 -0.07 10.02 -8.36
C TYR A 107 -0.10 8.75 -9.18
N ALA A 108 -0.27 7.60 -8.53
CA ALA A 108 -0.43 6.34 -9.23
C ALA A 108 -1.57 5.49 -8.67
N PHE A 109 -2.09 4.64 -9.54
CA PHE A 109 -2.95 3.52 -9.21
C PHE A 109 -2.28 2.23 -9.68
N LEU A 110 -2.32 1.21 -8.84
CA LEU A 110 -1.80 -0.13 -9.13
C LEU A 110 -2.85 -1.14 -8.66
N TRP A 111 -3.19 -2.10 -9.51
CA TRP A 111 -4.25 -3.06 -9.19
C TRP A 111 -4.00 -4.44 -9.79
N ARG A 112 -4.55 -5.46 -9.13
CA ARG A 112 -4.50 -6.85 -9.55
C ARG A 112 -5.61 -7.11 -10.57
N ASP A 113 -5.24 -7.56 -11.77
CA ASP A 113 -6.19 -7.69 -12.88
C ASP A 113 -7.29 -8.72 -12.63
N SER A 114 -7.04 -9.70 -11.75
CA SER A 114 -8.02 -10.71 -11.36
C SER A 114 -9.14 -10.16 -10.47
N ALA A 115 -8.93 -9.00 -9.83
CA ALA A 115 -9.81 -8.43 -8.82
C ALA A 115 -10.40 -7.06 -9.23
N VAL A 116 -9.66 -6.23 -9.95
CA VAL A 116 -10.07 -4.89 -10.33
C VAL A 116 -9.75 -4.61 -11.80
N GLU A 117 -10.65 -3.89 -12.48
CA GLU A 117 -10.37 -3.32 -13.81
C GLU A 117 -10.50 -1.80 -13.79
N TYR A 118 -9.67 -1.13 -14.60
CA TYR A 118 -9.88 0.27 -14.96
C TYR A 118 -11.06 0.40 -15.92
N VAL A 119 -12.01 1.30 -15.60
CA VAL A 119 -13.18 1.55 -16.44
C VAL A 119 -12.91 2.72 -17.37
N ASP A 120 -12.76 3.92 -16.80
CA ASP A 120 -12.55 5.17 -17.54
C ASP A 120 -12.19 6.34 -16.62
N GLY A 121 -12.07 7.52 -17.25
CA GLY A 121 -12.12 8.79 -16.55
C GLY A 121 -10.87 9.09 -15.74
N ALA A 122 -9.70 8.55 -16.09
CA ALA A 122 -8.43 9.03 -15.55
C ALA A 122 -8.25 10.54 -15.83
N VAL A 123 -8.27 11.37 -14.80
CA VAL A 123 -8.29 12.83 -14.92
C VAL A 123 -7.62 13.49 -13.72
N VAL A 124 -6.87 14.57 -13.99
CA VAL A 124 -6.36 15.48 -12.95
C VAL A 124 -7.35 16.63 -12.82
N PHE A 125 -7.70 16.98 -11.58
CA PHE A 125 -8.64 18.05 -11.29
C PHE A 125 -8.21 19.39 -11.92
N PHE A 126 -9.16 20.07 -12.56
CA PHE A 126 -8.90 21.41 -13.10
C PHE A 126 -9.08 22.45 -11.98
N ASP A 127 -8.00 22.72 -11.27
CA ASP A 127 -7.98 23.70 -10.19
C ASP A 127 -7.84 25.14 -10.72
N SER A 128 -8.97 25.72 -11.12
CA SER A 128 -9.00 27.10 -11.62
C SER A 128 -8.51 28.16 -10.61
N GLY A 129 -8.52 27.82 -9.32
CA GLY A 129 -8.08 28.70 -8.24
C GLY A 129 -6.58 28.61 -7.95
N ASP A 130 -5.88 27.62 -8.52
CA ASP A 130 -4.50 27.28 -8.18
C ASP A 130 -4.31 27.18 -6.67
N THR A 131 -5.16 26.40 -6.01
CA THR A 131 -5.16 26.13 -4.57
C THR A 131 -4.27 24.94 -4.20
N PHE A 132 -4.37 23.84 -4.96
CA PHE A 132 -3.60 22.62 -4.74
C PHE A 132 -2.18 22.79 -5.30
N ALA A 133 -1.17 22.37 -4.54
CA ALA A 133 0.19 22.24 -5.05
C ALA A 133 0.34 21.01 -5.95
N ARG A 134 -0.49 19.99 -5.72
CA ARG A 134 -0.64 18.79 -6.55
C ARG A 134 -2.12 18.51 -6.72
N GLU A 135 -2.64 18.89 -7.87
CA GLU A 135 -4.04 18.74 -8.22
C GLU A 135 -4.47 17.27 -8.12
N PRO A 136 -5.57 16.95 -7.40
CA PRO A 136 -6.01 15.57 -7.21
C PRO A 136 -6.16 14.78 -8.52
N TYR A 137 -5.75 13.51 -8.51
CA TYR A 137 -5.87 12.60 -9.65
C TYR A 137 -6.95 11.55 -9.37
N SER A 138 -7.91 11.38 -10.27
CA SER A 138 -9.00 10.43 -10.09
C SER A 138 -9.24 9.54 -11.30
N ALA A 139 -9.81 8.37 -11.04
CA ALA A 139 -10.24 7.42 -12.07
C ALA A 139 -11.39 6.55 -11.54
N ARG A 140 -12.13 5.92 -12.46
CA ARG A 140 -13.17 4.94 -12.13
C ARG A 140 -12.68 3.52 -12.39
N PHE A 141 -12.97 2.65 -11.45
CA PHE A 141 -12.61 1.23 -11.46
C PHE A 141 -13.84 0.38 -11.18
N ARG A 142 -13.74 -0.92 -11.45
CA ARG A 142 -14.77 -1.91 -11.16
C ARG A 142 -14.17 -3.12 -10.46
N SER A 143 -14.85 -3.60 -9.43
CA SER A 143 -14.57 -4.93 -8.88
C SER A 143 -14.98 -6.00 -9.88
N MET A 144 -14.06 -6.89 -10.23
CA MET A 144 -14.30 -8.04 -11.10
C MET A 144 -15.13 -9.13 -10.39
N HIS A 145 -15.27 -9.06 -9.07
CA HIS A 145 -16.00 -10.03 -8.27
C HIS A 145 -17.47 -9.63 -8.07
N SER A 146 -17.73 -8.39 -7.64
CA SER A 146 -19.09 -7.89 -7.39
C SER A 146 -19.71 -7.16 -8.59
N GLY A 147 -18.89 -6.70 -9.54
CA GLY A 147 -19.31 -5.82 -10.62
C GLY A 147 -19.59 -4.37 -10.16
N GLN A 148 -19.28 -4.04 -8.90
CA GLN A 148 -19.48 -2.70 -8.35
C GLN A 148 -18.42 -1.73 -8.90
N ASP A 149 -18.88 -0.63 -9.49
CA ASP A 149 -18.03 0.49 -9.87
C ASP A 149 -17.70 1.34 -8.64
N PHE A 150 -16.49 1.90 -8.60
CA PHE A 150 -16.09 2.88 -7.61
C PHE A 150 -15.12 3.89 -8.24
N ALA A 151 -15.27 5.16 -7.88
CA ALA A 151 -14.38 6.23 -8.28
C ALA A 151 -13.39 6.50 -7.15
N VAL A 152 -12.11 6.55 -7.48
CA VAL A 152 -11.04 6.85 -6.52
C VAL A 152 -10.42 8.17 -6.89
N ALA A 153 -10.29 9.04 -5.90
CA ALA A 153 -9.46 10.22 -5.94
C ALA A 153 -8.23 10.02 -5.07
N ASN A 154 -7.07 10.34 -5.63
CA ASN A 154 -5.76 10.27 -5.00
C ASN A 154 -5.28 11.69 -4.66
N VAL A 155 -5.00 11.93 -3.38
CA VAL A 155 -4.68 13.25 -2.83
C VAL A 155 -3.44 13.17 -1.95
N HIS A 156 -2.54 14.14 -2.12
CA HIS A 156 -1.41 14.39 -1.23
C HIS A 156 -1.38 15.88 -0.88
N VAL A 157 -1.97 16.22 0.26
CA VAL A 157 -2.05 17.60 0.75
C VAL A 157 -0.66 18.08 1.17
N VAL A 158 -0.33 19.35 0.92
CA VAL A 158 0.94 19.92 1.39
C VAL A 158 1.11 19.81 2.91
N TYR A 159 2.29 19.39 3.37
CA TYR A 159 2.60 19.42 4.80
C TYR A 159 2.77 20.86 5.32
N GLY A 160 3.60 21.65 4.62
CA GLY A 160 3.90 23.05 4.96
C GLY A 160 4.80 23.22 6.19
N SER A 161 4.96 24.47 6.64
CA SER A 161 5.67 24.81 7.89
C SER A 161 4.72 24.84 9.09
N SER A 162 3.42 24.89 8.85
CA SER A 162 2.37 24.97 9.86
C SER A 162 1.08 24.29 9.40
N VAL A 163 0.17 24.04 10.35
CA VAL A 163 -1.20 23.60 10.02
C VAL A 163 -1.92 24.63 9.14
N GLY A 164 -1.62 25.93 9.26
CA GLY A 164 -2.23 26.95 8.41
C GLY A 164 -1.95 26.78 6.92
N ASP A 165 -0.81 26.18 6.56
CA ASP A 165 -0.40 25.99 5.17
C ASP A 165 -1.20 24.88 4.48
N ARG A 166 -1.72 23.91 5.26
CA ARG A 166 -2.47 22.76 4.73
C ARG A 166 -3.99 22.97 4.69
N LEU A 167 -4.51 23.95 5.44
CA LEU A 167 -5.95 24.22 5.50
C LEU A 167 -6.58 24.58 4.14
N PRO A 168 -5.97 25.43 3.29
CA PRO A 168 -6.59 25.82 2.03
C PRO A 168 -6.87 24.62 1.11
N GLU A 169 -5.93 23.68 1.02
CA GLU A 169 -6.13 22.45 0.22
C GLU A 169 -7.20 21.55 0.83
N VAL A 170 -7.21 21.39 2.16
CA VAL A 170 -8.22 20.59 2.86
C VAL A 170 -9.63 21.16 2.66
N GLU A 171 -9.79 22.47 2.80
CA GLU A 171 -11.08 23.15 2.62
C GLU A 171 -11.57 23.04 1.17
N ALA A 172 -10.67 23.12 0.19
CA ALA A 172 -10.98 22.97 -1.23
C ALA A 172 -11.41 21.55 -1.64
N LEU A 173 -11.17 20.53 -0.80
CA LEU A 173 -11.63 19.16 -1.09
C LEU A 173 -13.15 19.04 -1.13
N ALA A 174 -13.89 19.95 -0.49
CA ALA A 174 -15.35 19.99 -0.56
C ALA A 174 -15.85 20.28 -2.00
N ASP A 175 -15.27 21.28 -2.67
CA ASP A 175 -15.59 21.62 -4.06
C ASP A 175 -15.14 20.51 -5.01
N TYR A 176 -13.95 19.94 -4.74
CA TYR A 176 -13.45 18.80 -5.50
C TYR A 176 -14.36 17.57 -5.37
N TRP A 177 -14.91 17.30 -4.19
CA TRP A 177 -15.83 16.19 -3.98
C TRP A 177 -17.14 16.36 -4.75
N GLU A 178 -17.69 17.58 -4.81
CA GLU A 178 -18.85 17.88 -5.64
C GLU A 178 -18.54 17.61 -7.12
N TRP A 179 -17.41 18.13 -7.62
CA TRP A 179 -16.95 17.88 -8.98
C TRP A 179 -16.78 16.39 -9.31
N LEU A 180 -16.21 15.59 -8.39
CA LEU A 180 -16.11 14.14 -8.57
C LEU A 180 -17.49 13.49 -8.78
N GLY A 181 -18.53 14.04 -8.16
CA GLY A 181 -19.90 13.55 -8.33
C GLY A 181 -20.50 13.87 -9.68
N GLU A 182 -20.07 14.98 -10.30
CA GLU A 182 -20.45 15.35 -11.66
C GLU A 182 -19.71 14.51 -12.70
N VAL A 183 -18.42 14.24 -12.47
CA VAL A 183 -17.57 13.42 -13.36
C VAL A 183 -17.97 11.95 -13.31
N TYR A 184 -18.26 11.42 -12.12
CA TYR A 184 -18.64 10.03 -11.91
C TYR A 184 -20.05 9.93 -11.29
N PRO A 185 -21.10 10.26 -12.07
CA PRO A 185 -22.48 10.21 -11.56
C PRO A 185 -22.84 8.78 -11.13
N ASP A 186 -23.65 8.69 -10.08
CA ASP A 186 -24.14 7.43 -9.49
C ASP A 186 -23.06 6.41 -9.08
N THR A 187 -21.79 6.83 -9.05
CA THR A 187 -20.67 5.97 -8.68
C THR A 187 -20.26 6.26 -7.22
N PRO A 188 -20.16 5.25 -6.35
CA PRO A 188 -19.54 5.42 -5.04
C PRO A 188 -18.12 6.01 -5.18
N ARG A 189 -17.84 7.06 -4.43
CA ARG A 189 -16.57 7.79 -4.47
C ARG A 189 -15.75 7.51 -3.22
N LEU A 190 -14.45 7.48 -3.38
CA LEU A 190 -13.45 7.36 -2.32
C LEU A 190 -12.41 8.46 -2.51
N LEU A 191 -12.13 9.21 -1.45
CA LEU A 191 -11.08 10.21 -1.42
C LEU A 191 -9.95 9.68 -0.54
N MET A 192 -8.82 9.33 -1.15
CA MET A 192 -7.76 8.50 -0.60
C MET A 192 -6.41 9.22 -0.64
N GLY A 193 -5.62 9.07 0.42
CA GLY A 193 -4.21 9.47 0.41
C GLY A 193 -3.73 10.09 1.71
N ASP A 194 -2.62 10.82 1.63
CA ASP A 194 -2.00 11.56 2.72
C ASP A 194 -2.54 12.99 2.77
N PHE A 195 -3.35 13.28 3.78
CA PHE A 195 -3.94 14.60 3.95
C PHE A 195 -3.11 15.52 4.84
N ASN A 196 -2.02 15.01 5.42
CA ASN A 196 -1.21 15.72 6.39
C ASN A 196 -2.02 16.35 7.54
N LEU A 197 -3.27 15.97 7.78
CA LEU A 197 -4.15 16.57 8.78
C LEU A 197 -5.03 15.51 9.43
N MET A 198 -5.13 15.56 10.75
CA MET A 198 -5.92 14.60 11.51
C MET A 198 -7.41 14.65 11.14
N PRO A 199 -8.12 13.50 11.09
CA PRO A 199 -9.51 13.43 10.62
C PRO A 199 -10.52 14.16 11.52
N HIS A 200 -10.15 14.45 12.77
CA HIS A 200 -11.01 15.16 13.73
C HIS A 200 -10.86 16.69 13.68
N HIS A 201 -10.01 17.23 12.82
CA HIS A 201 -9.82 18.68 12.72
C HIS A 201 -11.09 19.38 12.18
N ASP A 202 -11.29 20.64 12.55
CA ASP A 202 -12.49 21.40 12.17
C ASP A 202 -12.53 21.76 10.67
N ALA A 203 -11.38 21.92 10.03
CA ALA A 203 -11.27 22.22 8.59
C ALA A 203 -11.98 21.23 7.65
N TRP A 204 -12.29 20.02 8.15
CA TRP A 204 -13.08 19.03 7.41
C TRP A 204 -14.60 19.29 7.42
N GLU A 205 -15.08 20.35 8.09
CA GLU A 205 -16.51 20.65 8.25
C GLU A 205 -17.25 20.72 6.91
N SER A 206 -16.74 21.46 5.94
CA SER A 206 -17.34 21.57 4.60
C SER A 206 -17.50 20.21 3.91
N LEU A 207 -16.51 19.32 4.06
CA LEU A 207 -16.55 17.96 3.49
C LEU A 207 -17.53 17.07 4.27
N ARG A 208 -17.57 17.17 5.60
CA ARG A 208 -18.49 16.44 6.47
C ARG A 208 -19.95 16.84 6.29
N ASP A 209 -20.22 18.11 6.02
CA ASP A 209 -21.57 18.63 5.73
C ASP A 209 -22.17 18.00 4.47
N GLN A 210 -21.32 17.54 3.54
CA GLN A 210 -21.72 16.75 2.37
C GLN A 210 -21.91 15.26 2.67
N GLY A 211 -21.81 14.85 3.94
CA GLY A 211 -21.98 13.46 4.40
C GLY A 211 -20.74 12.58 4.21
N VAL A 212 -19.59 13.18 3.89
CA VAL A 212 -18.34 12.47 3.68
C VAL A 212 -17.61 12.34 5.02
N ILE A 213 -17.27 11.10 5.38
CA ILE A 213 -16.67 10.76 6.67
C ILE A 213 -15.36 9.99 6.48
N PRO A 214 -14.40 10.12 7.41
CA PRO A 214 -13.17 9.36 7.36
C PRO A 214 -13.44 7.90 7.75
N ALA A 215 -12.80 6.96 7.05
CA ALA A 215 -12.86 5.55 7.41
C ALA A 215 -12.11 5.29 8.72
N ILE A 216 -10.93 5.88 8.88
CA ILE A 216 -10.02 5.65 10.01
C ILE A 216 -10.09 6.84 10.97
N THR A 217 -10.43 6.61 12.24
CA THR A 217 -10.61 7.68 13.25
C THR A 217 -9.70 7.53 14.47
N GLN A 218 -8.94 6.43 14.54
CA GLN A 218 -8.04 6.10 15.65
C GLN A 218 -6.77 5.44 15.08
N GLY A 219 -5.69 5.46 15.87
CA GLY A 219 -4.37 5.00 15.44
C GLY A 219 -3.50 6.15 14.91
N ALA A 220 -2.43 5.79 14.21
CA ALA A 220 -1.52 6.72 13.54
C ALA A 220 -0.85 6.02 12.36
N THR A 221 -0.55 6.77 11.31
CA THR A 221 -0.07 6.28 10.01
C THR A 221 1.34 6.76 9.70
N THR A 222 1.79 7.92 10.22
CA THR A 222 3.19 8.35 10.06
C THR A 222 4.08 7.62 11.07
N LEU A 223 5.13 6.95 10.60
CA LEU A 223 6.07 6.21 11.43
C LEU A 223 6.96 7.17 12.23
N SER A 224 7.39 6.73 13.41
CA SER A 224 8.40 7.40 14.23
C SER A 224 9.75 6.67 14.11
N PRO A 225 10.89 7.38 14.21
CA PRO A 225 12.20 6.74 14.36
C PRO A 225 12.32 5.89 15.63
N THR A 226 11.40 6.03 16.59
CA THR A 226 11.32 5.16 17.76
C THR A 226 10.57 3.88 17.39
N ASP A 227 11.22 2.74 17.62
CA ASP A 227 10.67 1.41 17.31
C ASP A 227 9.29 1.17 17.94
N GLY A 228 8.40 0.57 17.16
CA GLY A 228 7.00 0.31 17.53
C GLY A 228 6.12 1.55 17.66
N ARG A 229 6.56 2.75 17.25
CA ARG A 229 5.77 3.99 17.40
C ARG A 229 5.37 4.62 16.07
N TYR A 230 4.14 5.13 16.08
CA TYR A 230 3.55 5.98 15.06
C TYR A 230 3.17 7.33 15.70
N ALA A 231 3.20 8.40 14.91
CA ALA A 231 3.10 9.77 15.41
C ALA A 231 1.74 10.42 15.10
N ASN A 232 1.29 10.41 13.85
CA ASN A 232 0.10 11.14 13.41
C ASN A 232 -0.79 10.27 12.50
N LEU A 233 -2.11 10.49 12.56
CA LEU A 233 -3.07 9.89 11.63
C LEU A 233 -3.36 10.88 10.50
N TYR A 234 -2.53 10.86 9.46
CA TYR A 234 -2.65 11.76 8.31
C TYR A 234 -3.26 11.09 7.08
N ASP A 235 -3.04 9.80 6.93
CA ASP A 235 -3.53 9.02 5.81
C ASP A 235 -4.96 8.53 6.08
N ASN A 236 -5.85 8.62 5.09
CA ASN A 236 -7.23 8.18 5.26
C ASN A 236 -7.90 7.78 3.94
N ILE A 237 -9.11 7.23 4.09
CA ILE A 237 -10.04 6.95 3.02
C ILE A 237 -11.38 7.57 3.42
N TRP A 238 -11.76 8.67 2.78
CA TRP A 238 -13.00 9.38 3.02
C TRP A 238 -14.10 8.89 2.07
N LYS A 239 -15.29 8.67 2.61
CA LYS A 239 -16.41 8.06 1.87
C LYS A 239 -17.76 8.50 2.44
N ILE A 240 -18.84 8.22 1.71
CA ILE A 240 -20.21 8.31 2.26
C ILE A 240 -20.59 6.95 2.86
N GLU A 241 -21.18 6.97 4.06
CA GLU A 241 -21.68 5.76 4.74
C GLU A 241 -22.74 5.03 3.89
N GLY A 242 -22.64 3.69 3.80
CA GLY A 242 -23.61 2.86 3.11
C GLY A 242 -23.59 2.91 1.57
N LYS A 243 -22.65 3.64 0.95
CA LYS A 243 -22.46 3.64 -0.53
C LYS A 243 -21.57 2.49 -1.02
N LEU A 244 -20.74 1.94 -0.15
CA LEU A 244 -19.96 0.73 -0.35
C LEU A 244 -20.18 -0.17 0.86
N ASP A 245 -20.23 -1.48 0.63
CA ASP A 245 -20.33 -2.49 1.68
C ASP A 245 -18.96 -2.70 2.32
N VAL A 246 -18.59 -1.83 3.26
CA VAL A 246 -17.30 -1.89 3.95
C VAL A 246 -17.40 -2.85 5.12
N SER A 247 -16.74 -4.00 5.02
CA SER A 247 -16.69 -5.03 6.06
C SER A 247 -15.56 -4.80 7.06
N GLU A 248 -14.41 -4.32 6.57
CA GLU A 248 -13.20 -4.10 7.34
C GLU A 248 -12.53 -2.78 6.96
N ARG A 249 -11.77 -2.22 7.89
CA ARG A 249 -10.94 -1.02 7.68
C ARG A 249 -9.80 -1.03 8.68
N GLY A 250 -8.66 -0.48 8.31
CA GLY A 250 -7.54 -0.41 9.23
C GLY A 250 -6.30 0.27 8.68
N ILE A 251 -5.22 0.13 9.44
CA ILE A 251 -3.87 0.60 9.14
C ILE A 251 -2.99 -0.65 9.09
N VAL A 252 -2.17 -0.79 8.04
CA VAL A 252 -1.20 -1.87 7.94
C VAL A 252 0.10 -1.43 8.61
N GLU A 253 0.34 -1.90 9.83
CA GLU A 253 1.58 -1.66 10.58
C GLU A 253 2.74 -2.50 9.99
N PHE A 254 3.11 -2.18 8.75
CA PHE A 254 3.97 -3.02 7.92
C PHE A 254 5.37 -3.33 8.49
N PRO A 255 6.03 -2.51 9.33
CA PRO A 255 7.32 -2.88 9.92
C PRO A 255 7.26 -4.21 10.67
N ALA A 256 6.14 -4.50 11.33
CA ALA A 256 5.91 -5.76 12.03
C ALA A 256 5.93 -6.98 11.09
N LEU A 257 5.67 -6.80 9.78
CA LEU A 257 5.73 -7.86 8.80
C LEU A 257 7.17 -8.29 8.49
N PHE A 258 8.15 -7.42 8.70
CA PHE A 258 9.53 -7.68 8.30
C PHE A 258 10.40 -8.24 9.41
N GLY A 259 9.96 -8.19 10.67
CA GLY A 259 10.75 -8.64 11.82
C GLY A 259 12.08 -7.89 11.98
N ILE A 260 12.20 -6.68 11.42
CA ILE A 260 13.37 -5.80 11.53
C ILE A 260 12.99 -4.48 12.21
N ASP A 261 13.99 -3.76 12.69
CA ASP A 261 13.88 -2.45 13.37
C ASP A 261 13.16 -1.41 12.50
N HIS A 262 12.21 -0.67 13.08
CA HIS A 262 11.48 0.43 12.43
C HIS A 262 12.41 1.44 11.73
N SER A 263 13.56 1.76 12.32
CA SER A 263 14.50 2.75 11.78
C SER A 263 15.01 2.38 10.38
N LEU A 264 15.29 1.10 10.15
CA LEU A 264 15.70 0.61 8.83
C LEU A 264 14.52 0.60 7.85
N THR A 265 13.29 0.30 8.32
CA THR A 265 12.11 0.27 7.46
C THR A 265 11.69 1.66 6.96
N LEU A 266 11.86 2.68 7.80
CA LEU A 266 11.64 4.09 7.44
C LEU A 266 12.44 4.48 6.20
N ASP A 267 13.76 4.26 6.27
CA ASP A 267 14.68 4.73 5.24
C ASP A 267 14.46 4.02 3.89
N VAL A 268 14.16 2.71 3.92
CA VAL A 268 14.18 1.88 2.72
C VAL A 268 12.81 1.39 2.24
N VAL A 269 11.71 1.73 2.93
CA VAL A 269 10.34 1.39 2.51
C VAL A 269 9.50 2.66 2.42
N SER A 270 8.98 3.15 3.54
CA SER A 270 8.22 4.42 3.62
C SER A 270 8.14 4.89 5.08
N ASP A 271 7.92 6.18 5.28
CA ASP A 271 7.57 6.78 6.57
C ASP A 271 6.05 6.87 6.83
N HIS A 272 5.23 6.36 5.91
CA HIS A 272 3.78 6.21 6.08
C HIS A 272 3.36 4.75 6.03
N ALA A 273 2.40 4.36 6.87
CA ALA A 273 1.72 3.07 6.81
C ALA A 273 0.49 3.13 5.90
N PRO A 274 0.23 2.08 5.08
CA PRO A 274 -0.97 2.04 4.27
C PRO A 274 -2.23 2.02 5.12
N VAL A 275 -3.28 2.67 4.62
CA VAL A 275 -4.65 2.53 5.13
C VAL A 275 -5.50 1.74 4.15
N TYR A 276 -6.52 1.02 4.64
CA TYR A 276 -7.34 0.17 3.77
C TYR A 276 -8.81 0.12 4.13
N LEU A 277 -9.60 -0.30 3.14
CA LEU A 277 -10.96 -0.80 3.26
C LEU A 277 -11.03 -2.20 2.63
N ALA A 278 -11.66 -3.15 3.31
CA ALA A 278 -12.11 -4.38 2.68
C ALA A 278 -13.61 -4.27 2.37
N LEU A 279 -14.00 -4.69 1.18
CA LEU A 279 -15.38 -4.67 0.73
C LEU A 279 -16.04 -6.06 0.79
N GLY A 280 -17.34 -6.09 1.04
CA GLY A 280 -18.15 -7.31 1.03
C GLY A 280 -17.59 -8.40 1.95
N SER A 281 -17.17 -9.51 1.37
CA SER A 281 -16.56 -10.64 2.12
C SER A 281 -15.04 -10.73 1.98
N ALA A 282 -14.40 -9.70 1.41
CA ALA A 282 -12.94 -9.61 1.43
C ALA A 282 -12.44 -9.36 2.87
N GLU A 283 -11.28 -9.94 3.18
CA GLU A 283 -10.59 -9.79 4.46
C GLU A 283 -9.10 -9.56 4.18
N LEU A 284 -8.48 -8.65 4.94
CA LEU A 284 -7.05 -8.40 4.80
C LEU A 284 -6.25 -9.41 5.64
N THR A 285 -5.72 -10.46 5.00
CA THR A 285 -4.84 -11.41 5.67
C THR A 285 -3.37 -11.02 5.50
N LEU A 286 -2.79 -10.39 6.52
CA LEU A 286 -1.38 -10.02 6.53
C LEU A 286 -0.46 -11.24 6.65
N LYS A 287 0.55 -11.30 5.79
CA LYS A 287 1.57 -12.34 5.76
C LYS A 287 2.92 -11.75 6.20
N PRO A 288 3.64 -12.38 7.13
CA PRO A 288 5.02 -12.03 7.40
C PRO A 288 5.83 -12.09 6.10
N PHE A 289 6.81 -11.21 5.97
CA PHE A 289 7.80 -11.29 4.92
C PHE A 289 8.71 -12.46 5.21
N ALA A 290 8.35 -13.63 4.68
CA ALA A 290 9.30 -14.70 4.54
C ALA A 290 10.28 -14.24 3.45
N SER A 291 11.51 -13.85 3.83
CA SER A 291 12.58 -13.87 2.82
C SER A 291 12.50 -15.24 2.19
N ALA A 292 12.39 -15.32 0.86
CA ALA A 292 12.41 -16.58 0.13
C ALA A 292 13.40 -17.50 0.84
N SER A 293 12.92 -18.67 1.28
CA SER A 293 13.74 -19.67 1.94
C SER A 293 14.92 -20.02 1.04
N LEU A 294 16.02 -19.29 1.20
CA LEU A 294 17.33 -19.85 1.01
C LEU A 294 17.41 -20.94 2.07
N ASP A 295 17.53 -22.15 1.54
CA ASP A 295 17.65 -23.40 2.26
C ASP A 295 18.47 -23.21 3.54
N SER A 296 17.94 -23.81 4.60
CA SER A 296 18.51 -24.02 5.90
C SER A 296 19.97 -24.51 5.86
N SER A 297 20.93 -23.60 5.77
CA SER A 297 22.31 -23.84 6.22
C SER A 297 23.15 -22.57 6.34
N LEU A 298 22.69 -21.57 7.10
CA LEU A 298 23.61 -20.58 7.66
C LEU A 298 23.58 -20.69 9.18
N PRO A 299 24.72 -21.01 9.82
CA PRO A 299 24.77 -21.22 11.25
C PRO A 299 24.41 -19.91 11.96
N ALA A 300 23.60 -20.04 13.01
CA ALA A 300 23.20 -18.95 13.88
C ALA A 300 24.40 -18.08 14.27
N ALA A 301 24.17 -16.76 14.30
CA ALA A 301 25.10 -15.71 14.69
C ALA A 301 25.61 -15.85 16.14
N ASN A 302 26.45 -16.85 16.36
CA ASN A 302 27.30 -17.08 17.52
C ASN A 302 28.52 -17.92 17.09
N ASP A 303 29.03 -17.68 15.89
CA ASP A 303 30.35 -18.15 15.47
C ASP A 303 31.37 -17.03 15.72
N PRO A 304 32.37 -17.19 16.61
CA PRO A 304 33.42 -16.20 16.87
C PRO A 304 34.35 -15.91 15.67
N GLU A 305 34.01 -16.40 14.47
CA GLU A 305 34.81 -16.26 13.24
C GLU A 305 34.07 -15.55 12.07
N TYR A 306 32.81 -15.11 12.24
CA TYR A 306 32.11 -14.35 11.18
C TYR A 306 32.56 -12.89 11.13
N CYS A 307 33.21 -12.52 10.02
CA CYS A 307 33.57 -11.14 9.71
C CYS A 307 33.43 -10.85 8.21
N VAL A 308 33.18 -9.58 7.89
CA VAL A 308 33.04 -9.04 6.54
C VAL A 308 34.40 -8.50 6.09
N ASP A 309 34.96 -9.14 5.05
CA ASP A 309 36.20 -8.72 4.40
C ASP A 309 35.88 -7.84 3.18
N LEU A 310 36.28 -6.56 3.23
CA LEU A 310 36.07 -5.59 2.15
C LEU A 310 36.62 -6.06 0.80
N ASN A 311 37.62 -6.95 0.78
CA ASN A 311 38.29 -7.43 -0.42
C ASN A 311 37.74 -8.75 -0.96
N THR A 312 37.16 -9.60 -0.09
CA THR A 312 36.79 -10.97 -0.49
C THR A 312 35.31 -11.29 -0.30
N SER A 313 34.61 -10.64 0.63
CA SER A 313 33.17 -10.84 0.85
C SER A 313 32.36 -10.61 -0.42
N ASP A 314 31.27 -11.33 -0.60
CA ASP A 314 30.40 -11.15 -1.76
C ASP A 314 29.50 -9.92 -1.62
N PHE A 315 28.69 -9.67 -2.64
CA PHE A 315 27.82 -8.51 -2.71
C PHE A 315 26.79 -8.45 -1.58
N GLU A 316 26.27 -9.59 -1.14
CA GLU A 316 25.29 -9.67 -0.05
C GLU A 316 25.96 -9.51 1.31
N THR A 317 27.08 -10.21 1.54
CA THR A 317 27.86 -10.13 2.79
C THR A 317 28.38 -8.71 3.07
N LEU A 318 28.72 -7.94 2.05
CA LEU A 318 29.12 -6.53 2.22
C LEU A 318 27.98 -5.65 2.76
N GLN A 319 26.73 -6.02 2.50
CA GLN A 319 25.56 -5.25 2.94
C GLN A 319 25.22 -5.44 4.42
N ASP A 320 25.86 -6.41 5.08
CA ASP A 320 25.77 -6.59 6.53
C ASP A 320 26.46 -5.45 7.30
N LEU A 321 27.38 -4.71 6.66
CA LEU A 321 28.01 -3.55 7.27
C LEU A 321 27.01 -2.39 7.38
N PRO A 322 26.97 -1.68 8.52
CA PRO A 322 26.04 -0.58 8.69
C PRO A 322 26.30 0.50 7.64
N HIS A 323 25.22 1.10 7.13
CA HIS A 323 25.27 2.11 6.06
C HIS A 323 25.80 1.60 4.71
N ILE A 324 26.00 0.30 4.50
CA ILE A 324 26.39 -0.25 3.21
C ILE A 324 25.19 -0.91 2.52
N GLY A 325 24.44 -0.13 1.76
CA GLY A 325 23.40 -0.65 0.86
C GLY A 325 23.96 -1.18 -0.48
N PRO A 326 23.11 -1.76 -1.34
CA PRO A 326 23.46 -2.26 -2.68
C PRO A 326 24.39 -1.34 -3.49
N ALA A 327 24.08 -0.05 -3.54
CA ALA A 327 24.86 0.91 -4.31
C ALA A 327 26.29 1.08 -3.75
N ARG A 328 26.46 1.01 -2.43
CA ARG A 328 27.77 1.12 -1.77
C ARG A 328 28.51 -0.20 -1.80
N ALA A 329 27.84 -1.34 -1.62
CA ALA A 329 28.43 -2.67 -1.78
C ALA A 329 29.03 -2.86 -3.18
N GLN A 330 28.33 -2.45 -4.25
CA GLN A 330 28.89 -2.46 -5.61
C GLN A 330 30.11 -1.54 -5.76
N LYS A 331 30.11 -0.37 -5.11
CA LYS A 331 31.26 0.55 -5.13
C LYS A 331 32.44 -0.01 -4.35
N ILE A 332 32.20 -0.73 -3.26
CA ILE A 332 33.22 -1.46 -2.50
C ILE A 332 33.83 -2.55 -3.39
N ILE A 333 33.03 -3.37 -4.06
CA ILE A 333 33.52 -4.41 -4.98
C ILE A 333 34.35 -3.80 -6.11
N LYS A 334 33.84 -2.75 -6.76
CA LYS A 334 34.55 -2.05 -7.85
C LYS A 334 35.84 -1.38 -7.40
N GLY A 335 35.92 -0.98 -6.12
CA GLY A 335 37.06 -0.27 -5.54
C GLY A 335 38.15 -1.15 -4.94
N ARG A 336 38.02 -2.48 -5.03
CA ARG A 336 39.02 -3.42 -4.52
C ARG A 336 40.37 -3.28 -5.22
N PRO A 337 41.50 -3.46 -4.52
CA PRO A 337 41.59 -3.80 -3.10
C PRO A 337 41.57 -2.57 -2.17
N TRP A 338 41.07 -2.77 -0.96
CA TRP A 338 41.06 -1.85 0.17
C TRP A 338 42.14 -2.27 1.18
N GLU A 339 43.04 -1.35 1.52
CA GLU A 339 44.11 -1.64 2.49
C GLU A 339 43.64 -1.50 3.94
N ARG A 340 42.63 -0.64 4.16
CA ARG A 340 42.08 -0.32 5.48
C ARG A 340 40.69 0.30 5.35
N ALA A 341 39.86 0.12 6.37
CA ALA A 341 38.46 0.54 6.37
C ALA A 341 38.27 2.03 6.12
N GLU A 342 39.17 2.90 6.57
CA GLU A 342 38.97 4.35 6.41
C GLU A 342 39.08 4.82 4.95
N GLN A 343 39.60 3.96 4.05
CA GLN A 343 39.57 4.24 2.62
C GLN A 343 38.15 4.22 2.04
N LEU A 344 37.17 3.63 2.74
CA LEU A 344 35.75 3.66 2.34
C LEU A 344 35.18 5.08 2.22
N GLN A 345 35.79 6.09 2.86
CA GLN A 345 35.42 7.50 2.68
C GLN A 345 35.60 8.01 1.24
N ARG A 346 36.31 7.26 0.37
CA ARG A 346 36.35 7.56 -1.07
C ARG A 346 35.01 7.32 -1.77
N ILE A 347 34.13 6.53 -1.16
CA ILE A 347 32.79 6.25 -1.67
C ILE A 347 31.85 7.39 -1.22
N SER A 348 31.29 8.09 -2.20
CA SER A 348 30.30 9.14 -1.93
C SER A 348 29.17 8.62 -1.05
N GLY A 349 28.90 9.34 0.05
CA GLY A 349 27.90 8.96 1.05
C GLY A 349 28.47 8.20 2.27
N ILE A 350 29.76 7.87 2.32
CA ILE A 350 30.41 7.34 3.53
C ILE A 350 31.25 8.46 4.17
N GLY A 351 30.60 9.26 5.01
CA GLY A 351 31.27 10.31 5.80
C GLY A 351 31.92 9.77 7.08
N GLY A 352 32.59 10.64 7.84
CA GLY A 352 33.26 10.27 9.10
C GLY A 352 32.37 9.53 10.10
N GLY A 353 31.13 9.98 10.30
CA GLY A 353 30.18 9.33 11.21
C GLY A 353 29.83 7.90 10.76
N ARG A 354 29.44 7.73 9.50
CA ARG A 354 29.11 6.40 8.95
C ARG A 354 30.31 5.46 8.93
N LEU A 355 31.51 6.00 8.69
CA LEU A 355 32.73 5.20 8.78
C LEU A 355 32.96 4.70 10.21
N ASN A 356 32.76 5.56 11.22
CA ASN A 356 32.91 5.14 12.61
C ASN A 356 31.91 4.04 12.94
N ASP A 357 30.64 4.17 12.54
CA ASP A 357 29.63 3.13 12.75
C ASP A 357 30.03 1.79 12.09
N ILE A 358 30.65 1.82 10.90
CA ILE A 358 31.19 0.62 10.23
C ILE A 358 32.34 0.00 11.04
N ILE A 359 33.27 0.80 11.54
CA ILE A 359 34.42 0.31 12.32
C ILE A 359 33.96 -0.21 13.69
N ASP A 360 33.07 0.51 14.35
CA ASP A 360 32.55 0.22 15.69
C ASP A 360 31.53 -0.94 15.68
N SER A 361 31.07 -1.38 14.50
CA SER A 361 30.19 -2.55 14.36
C SER A 361 30.85 -3.88 14.73
N GLU A 362 32.19 -3.92 14.81
CA GLU A 362 33.00 -5.14 15.00
C GLU A 362 32.78 -6.22 13.92
N LEU A 363 32.07 -5.90 12.84
CA LEU A 363 31.79 -6.82 11.74
C LEU A 363 32.94 -6.92 10.74
N LEU A 364 33.83 -5.93 10.66
CA LEU A 364 34.96 -5.98 9.72
C LEU A 364 36.00 -7.02 10.15
N CYS A 365 36.52 -7.79 9.19
CA CYS A 365 37.65 -8.67 9.47
C CYS A 365 38.83 -7.83 9.95
N ASN A 366 39.42 -8.23 11.09
CA ASN A 366 40.61 -7.58 11.64
C ASN A 366 41.73 -7.59 10.59
N THR A 367 41.93 -6.46 9.91
CA THR A 367 43.11 -6.20 9.10
C THR A 367 44.28 -6.02 10.06
N ARG A 368 44.99 -7.13 10.36
CA ARG A 368 46.31 -7.07 10.97
C ARG A 368 47.33 -6.44 10.04
#